data_AF-A0A916ID89-F1
#
_entry.id   AF-A0A916ID89-F1
#
_cell.length_a   1.000
_cell.length_b   1.000
_cell.length_c   1.000
_cell.angle_alpha   90.00
_cell.angle_beta   90.00
_cell.angle_gamma   90.00
#
_symmetry.space_group_name_H-M   'P 1'
#
loop_
_entity.id
_entity.type
_entity.pdbx_description
1 polymer ?
#
loop_
_entity_poly.entity_id
_entity_poly.type
_entity_poly.pdbx_seq_one_letter_code
_entity_poly.pdbx_strand_id
1 'polypeptide(L)'
;MKPKYMTEEGMNEGIARMLTAPRDLALAGAAVIESSPPLKQASDAHRKLFAKYRKDLKRVLDDAVQWWDHRTEAFKEELGNAKQARMANWREFPAGPVSDPYCVAVIRKYWLACDALNAQVSPAVAPESFLLQWVLDEGDMATAELLSAMPYWPVGLDADGAWT
;
A
#
# COMPACT_ATOMS: atom_id res chain seq x y z
N MET A 1 6.06 10.54 -21.15
CA MET A 1 6.03 9.21 -20.54
C MET A 1 5.22 9.35 -19.26
N LYS A 2 4.07 8.69 -19.19
CA LYS A 2 3.38 8.49 -17.91
C LYS A 2 4.18 7.42 -17.14
N PRO A 3 4.28 7.46 -15.81
CA PRO A 3 4.86 6.40 -15.01
C PRO A 3 4.09 5.13 -15.26
N LYS A 4 4.78 4.01 -15.09
CA LYS A 4 4.22 2.69 -15.31
C LYS A 4 2.92 2.48 -14.51
N TYR A 5 2.88 2.86 -13.23
CA TYR A 5 1.66 2.71 -12.41
C TYR A 5 0.46 3.59 -12.84
N MET A 6 0.68 4.64 -13.65
CA MET A 6 -0.42 5.48 -14.17
C MET A 6 -0.95 4.97 -15.52
N THR A 7 -0.52 3.79 -15.96
CA THR A 7 -1.19 3.01 -17.00
C THR A 7 -1.96 1.87 -16.35
N GLU A 8 -3.06 1.46 -16.96
CA GLU A 8 -3.84 0.31 -16.47
C GLU A 8 -2.98 -0.96 -16.35
N GLU A 9 -2.12 -1.20 -17.34
CA GLU A 9 -1.16 -2.30 -17.32
C GLU A 9 -0.20 -2.22 -16.13
N GLY A 10 0.44 -1.07 -15.89
CA GLY A 10 1.40 -0.97 -14.80
C GLY A 10 0.76 -0.88 -13.42
N MET A 11 -0.49 -0.39 -13.32
CA MET A 11 -1.32 -0.54 -12.12
C MET A 11 -1.57 -2.02 -11.82
N ASN A 12 -2.02 -2.79 -12.82
CA ASN A 12 -2.30 -4.22 -12.68
C ASN A 12 -1.05 -5.02 -12.30
N GLU A 13 0.09 -4.73 -12.94
CA GLU A 13 1.38 -5.32 -12.54
C GLU A 13 1.80 -4.91 -11.12
N GLY A 14 1.55 -3.65 -10.73
CA GLY A 14 1.81 -3.16 -9.38
C GLY A 14 0.97 -3.88 -8.33
N ILE A 15 -0.32 -4.05 -8.59
CA ILE A 15 -1.24 -4.82 -7.75
C ILE A 15 -0.74 -6.26 -7.63
N ALA A 16 -0.48 -6.93 -8.76
CA ALA A 16 -0.01 -8.30 -8.77
C ALA A 16 1.28 -8.46 -7.96
N ARG A 17 2.27 -7.59 -8.20
CA ARG A 17 3.53 -7.55 -7.43
C ARG A 17 3.27 -7.45 -5.93
N MET A 18 2.45 -6.49 -5.52
CA MET A 18 2.21 -6.24 -4.10
C MET A 18 1.47 -7.41 -3.44
N LEU A 19 0.51 -8.04 -4.11
CA LEU A 19 -0.20 -9.20 -3.56
C LEU A 19 0.67 -10.47 -3.49
N THR A 20 1.74 -10.56 -4.27
CA THR A 20 2.65 -11.73 -4.23
C THR A 20 3.92 -11.49 -3.43
N ALA A 21 4.36 -10.24 -3.25
CA ALA A 21 5.64 -9.87 -2.64
C ALA A 21 5.94 -10.57 -1.30
N PRO A 22 4.97 -10.77 -0.37
CA PRO A 22 5.26 -11.44 0.90
C PRO A 22 5.68 -12.91 0.73
N ARG A 23 5.31 -13.56 -0.37
CA ARG A 23 5.68 -14.96 -0.64
C ARG A 23 7.18 -15.12 -0.88
N ASP A 24 7.86 -14.08 -1.34
CA ASP A 24 9.32 -14.09 -1.50
C ASP A 24 10.02 -14.23 -0.12
N LEU A 25 9.36 -13.78 0.95
CA LEU A 25 9.86 -13.90 2.33
C LEU A 25 9.69 -15.31 2.91
N ALA A 26 8.90 -16.19 2.28
CA ALA A 26 8.80 -17.59 2.69
C ALA A 26 10.17 -18.29 2.65
N LEU A 27 11.00 -17.94 1.66
CA LEU A 27 12.38 -18.45 1.55
C LEU A 27 13.27 -18.01 2.72
N ALA A 28 12.92 -16.90 3.37
CA ALA A 28 13.58 -16.37 4.56
C ALA A 28 12.91 -16.82 5.88
N GLY A 29 11.93 -17.72 5.81
CA GLY A 29 11.26 -18.30 6.98
C GLY A 29 10.04 -17.51 7.49
N ALA A 30 9.55 -16.51 6.76
CA ALA A 30 8.33 -15.80 7.13
C ALA A 30 7.10 -16.74 7.07
N ALA A 31 6.17 -16.56 8.00
CA ALA A 31 4.89 -17.25 7.95
C ALA A 31 4.03 -16.67 6.82
N VAL A 32 3.67 -17.48 5.83
CA VAL A 32 2.84 -17.04 4.70
C VAL A 32 1.45 -17.64 4.82
N ILE A 33 0.44 -16.78 4.72
CA ILE A 33 -0.95 -17.17 4.64
C ILE A 33 -1.30 -17.34 3.16
N GLU A 34 -1.36 -18.60 2.70
CA GLU A 34 -1.57 -18.93 1.28
C GLU A 34 -2.93 -18.48 0.73
N SER A 35 -3.94 -18.40 1.60
CA SER A 35 -5.31 -18.05 1.23
C SER A 35 -5.97 -17.23 2.32
N SER A 36 -6.51 -16.07 1.92
CA SER A 36 -7.28 -15.20 2.80
C SER A 36 -8.77 -15.34 2.52
N PRO A 37 -9.63 -15.34 3.55
CA PRO A 37 -11.06 -15.26 3.34
C PRO A 37 -11.42 -13.90 2.70
N PRO A 38 -12.48 -13.84 1.86
CA PRO A 38 -13.07 -12.58 1.45
C PRO A 38 -13.51 -11.76 2.67
N LEU A 39 -13.54 -10.42 2.56
CA LEU A 39 -13.89 -9.52 3.66
C LEU A 39 -15.17 -9.94 4.41
N LYS A 40 -16.21 -10.36 3.69
CA LYS A 40 -17.51 -10.77 4.26
C LYS A 40 -17.44 -12.06 5.09
N GLN A 41 -16.44 -12.90 4.87
CA GLN A 41 -16.23 -14.18 5.55
C GLN A 41 -15.14 -14.09 6.63
N ALA A 42 -14.37 -13.00 6.66
CA ALA A 42 -13.38 -12.74 7.70
C ALA A 42 -14.05 -12.49 9.06
N SER A 43 -13.31 -12.66 10.14
CA SER A 43 -13.84 -12.43 11.50
C SER A 43 -14.26 -10.98 11.74
N ASP A 44 -15.18 -10.78 12.68
CA ASP A 44 -15.65 -9.44 13.08
C ASP A 44 -14.51 -8.50 13.50
N ALA A 45 -13.47 -9.05 14.13
CA ALA A 45 -12.30 -8.30 14.55
C ALA A 45 -11.51 -7.78 13.33
N HIS A 46 -11.27 -8.62 12.32
CA HIS A 46 -10.58 -8.21 11.09
C HIS A 46 -11.39 -7.16 10.33
N ARG A 47 -12.71 -7.36 10.19
CA ARG A 47 -13.57 -6.38 9.50
C ARG A 47 -13.56 -5.01 10.20
N LYS A 48 -13.58 -4.99 11.53
CA LYS A 48 -13.45 -3.74 12.32
C LYS A 48 -12.07 -3.10 12.16
N LEU A 49 -11.01 -3.89 12.12
CA LEU A 49 -9.66 -3.38 11.89
C LEU A 49 -9.52 -2.78 10.48
N PHE A 50 -10.07 -3.44 9.47
CA PHE A 50 -10.08 -2.97 8.08
C PHE A 50 -10.86 -1.67 7.91
N ALA A 51 -12.01 -1.53 8.57
CA ALA A 51 -12.76 -0.28 8.57
C ALA A 51 -11.94 0.89 9.15
N LYS A 52 -11.15 0.65 10.21
CA LYS A 52 -10.23 1.65 10.76
C LYS A 52 -9.08 1.96 9.80
N TYR A 53 -8.50 0.93 9.18
CA TYR A 53 -7.47 1.07 8.17
C TYR A 53 -7.93 1.99 7.02
N ARG A 54 -9.09 1.71 6.41
CA ARG A 54 -9.61 2.52 5.30
C ARG A 54 -9.78 3.99 5.67
N LYS A 55 -10.28 4.27 6.89
CA LYS A 55 -10.45 5.63 7.38
C LYS A 55 -9.11 6.35 7.56
N ASP A 56 -8.15 5.70 8.22
CA ASP A 56 -6.84 6.27 8.46
C ASP A 56 -6.06 6.46 7.16
N LEU A 57 -6.09 5.45 6.28
CA LEU A 57 -5.44 5.46 4.97
C LEU A 57 -6.00 6.59 4.09
N LYS A 58 -7.32 6.72 4.00
CA LYS A 58 -7.93 7.78 3.18
C LYS A 58 -7.41 9.15 3.58
N ARG A 59 -7.37 9.44 4.89
CA ARG A 59 -6.88 10.73 5.38
C ARG A 59 -5.42 10.98 4.95
N VAL A 60 -4.53 10.01 5.16
CA VAL A 60 -3.12 10.21 4.80
C VAL A 60 -2.89 10.23 3.29
N LEU A 61 -3.67 9.51 2.51
CA LEU A 61 -3.60 9.57 1.04
C LEU A 61 -4.11 10.90 0.50
N ASP A 62 -5.19 11.45 1.05
CA ASP A 62 -5.70 12.76 0.65
C ASP A 62 -4.62 13.85 0.89
N ASP A 63 -3.95 13.82 2.05
CA ASP A 63 -2.85 14.73 2.38
C ASP A 63 -1.62 14.50 1.48
N ALA A 64 -1.26 13.24 1.22
CA ALA A 64 -0.12 12.89 0.40
C ALA A 64 -0.30 13.27 -1.08
N VAL A 65 -1.51 13.15 -1.62
CA VAL A 65 -1.84 13.62 -2.98
C VAL A 65 -1.71 15.14 -3.06
N GLN A 66 -2.22 15.88 -2.05
CA GLN A 66 -2.05 17.34 -2.00
C GLN A 66 -0.58 17.75 -1.92
N TRP A 67 0.20 17.07 -1.08
CA TRP A 67 1.65 17.28 -0.99
C TRP A 67 2.34 17.04 -2.33
N TRP A 68 1.99 15.95 -3.02
CA TRP A 68 2.52 15.61 -4.33
C TRP A 68 2.23 16.67 -5.39
N ASP A 69 0.99 17.16 -5.42
CA ASP A 69 0.54 18.18 -6.36
C ASP A 69 1.24 19.51 -6.09
N HIS A 70 1.34 19.92 -4.83
CA HIS A 70 2.04 21.14 -4.44
C HIS A 70 3.51 21.12 -4.88
N ARG A 71 4.21 20.00 -4.67
CA ARG A 71 5.58 19.81 -5.15
C ARG A 71 5.69 19.86 -6.67
N THR A 72 4.75 19.23 -7.36
CA THR A 72 4.73 19.23 -8.83
C THR A 72 4.53 20.64 -9.39
N GLU A 73 3.68 21.45 -8.76
CA GLU A 73 3.49 22.85 -9.13
C GLU A 73 4.72 23.71 -8.83
N ALA A 74 5.40 23.51 -7.69
CA ALA A 74 6.67 24.18 -7.41
C ALA A 74 7.74 23.91 -8.49
N PHE A 75 7.91 22.65 -8.91
CA PHE A 75 8.81 22.32 -10.02
C PHE A 75 8.35 22.92 -11.36
N LYS A 76 7.05 23.11 -11.56
CA LYS A 76 6.51 23.70 -12.79
C LYS A 76 6.77 25.20 -12.83
N GLU A 77 6.72 25.89 -11.70
CA GLU A 77 7.13 27.30 -11.57
C GLU A 77 8.63 27.46 -11.86
N GLU A 78 9.48 26.55 -11.35
CA GLU A 78 10.92 26.59 -11.58
C GLU A 78 11.31 26.26 -13.04
N LEU A 79 10.73 25.21 -13.61
CA LEU A 79 11.14 24.66 -14.91
C LEU A 79 10.34 25.21 -16.10
N GLY A 80 9.24 25.93 -15.85
CA GLY A 80 8.33 26.46 -16.87
C GLY A 80 7.67 25.38 -17.74
N ASN A 81 7.74 24.10 -17.36
CA ASN A 81 7.27 22.98 -18.17
C ASN A 81 6.67 21.86 -17.32
N ALA A 82 5.35 21.63 -17.49
CA ALA A 82 4.62 20.64 -16.70
C ALA A 82 5.12 19.19 -16.86
N LYS A 83 5.67 18.81 -18.03
CA LYS A 83 6.23 17.47 -18.24
C LYS A 83 7.55 17.31 -17.49
N GLN A 84 8.43 18.31 -17.56
CA GLN A 84 9.69 18.29 -16.82
C GLN A 84 9.45 18.31 -15.31
N ALA A 85 8.48 19.09 -14.83
CA ALA A 85 8.11 19.13 -13.43
C ALA A 85 7.68 17.77 -12.86
N ARG A 86 6.79 17.07 -13.57
CA ARG A 86 6.39 15.70 -13.18
C ARG A 86 7.57 14.73 -13.18
N MET A 87 8.44 14.82 -14.19
CA MET A 87 9.64 13.98 -14.26
C MET A 87 10.63 14.27 -13.14
N ALA A 88 10.80 15.54 -12.75
CA ALA A 88 11.65 15.94 -11.62
C ALA A 88 11.09 15.39 -10.30
N ASN A 89 9.80 15.56 -10.03
CA ASN A 89 9.19 15.06 -8.80
C ASN A 89 9.27 13.51 -8.71
N TRP A 90 9.04 12.79 -9.82
CA TRP A 90 9.21 11.32 -9.83
C TRP A 90 10.65 10.85 -9.65
N ARG A 91 11.65 11.61 -10.11
CA ARG A 91 13.06 11.25 -9.90
C ARG A 91 13.41 11.26 -8.41
N GLU A 92 12.83 12.20 -7.66
CA GLU A 92 13.03 12.26 -6.22
C GLU A 92 12.17 11.24 -5.47
N PHE A 93 10.93 11.03 -5.93
CA PHE A 93 9.94 10.18 -5.27
C PHE A 93 9.28 9.22 -6.27
N PRO A 94 9.93 8.09 -6.57
CA PRO A 94 9.48 7.16 -7.62
C PRO A 94 8.13 6.49 -7.33
N ALA A 95 7.74 6.39 -6.06
CA ALA A 95 6.45 5.82 -5.66
C ALA A 95 5.33 6.88 -5.61
N GLY A 96 5.56 8.11 -6.07
CA GLY A 96 4.49 9.11 -6.13
C GLY A 96 4.03 9.56 -4.73
N PRO A 97 2.72 9.85 -4.55
CA PRO A 97 2.16 10.26 -3.27
C PRO A 97 2.45 9.27 -2.13
N VAL A 98 2.47 7.97 -2.40
CA VAL A 98 2.71 6.96 -1.34
C VAL A 98 4.17 6.90 -0.86
N SER A 99 5.06 7.74 -1.41
CA SER A 99 6.36 8.04 -0.80
C SER A 99 6.26 8.88 0.48
N ASP A 100 5.10 9.47 0.78
CA ASP A 100 4.89 10.21 2.01
C ASP A 100 5.09 9.31 3.26
N PRO A 101 5.89 9.74 4.26
CA PRO A 101 6.21 8.92 5.42
C PRO A 101 4.99 8.58 6.29
N TYR A 102 3.93 9.40 6.30
CA TYR A 102 2.71 9.08 7.04
C TYR A 102 1.90 7.97 6.37
N CYS A 103 1.89 7.92 5.02
CA CYS A 103 1.33 6.78 4.28
C CYS A 103 2.05 5.48 4.66
N VAL A 104 3.38 5.49 4.64
CA VAL A 104 4.23 4.36 5.03
C VAL A 104 3.94 3.92 6.48
N ALA A 105 3.85 4.87 7.41
CA ALA A 105 3.57 4.59 8.81
C ALA A 105 2.17 3.97 9.03
N VAL A 106 1.13 4.46 8.34
CA VAL A 106 -0.22 3.88 8.41
C VAL A 106 -0.24 2.46 7.87
N ILE A 107 0.38 2.21 6.72
CA ILE A 107 0.44 0.87 6.13
C ILE A 107 1.17 -0.10 7.06
N ARG A 108 2.34 0.27 7.58
CA ARG A 108 3.08 -0.57 8.54
C ARG A 108 2.28 -0.83 9.82
N LYS A 109 1.60 0.19 10.37
CA LYS A 109 0.74 0.05 11.55
C LYS A 109 -0.33 -1.03 11.35
N TYR A 110 -1.02 -1.00 10.21
CA TYR A 110 -2.13 -1.93 9.96
C TYR A 110 -1.66 -3.31 9.49
N TRP A 111 -0.51 -3.39 8.84
CA TRP A 111 0.18 -4.66 8.59
C TRP A 111 0.40 -5.41 9.91
N LEU A 112 1.15 -4.79 10.83
CA LEU A 112 1.49 -5.38 12.13
C LEU A 112 0.25 -5.68 12.97
N ALA A 113 -0.77 -4.83 12.91
CA ALA A 113 -2.02 -5.07 13.63
C ALA A 113 -2.82 -6.24 13.07
N CYS A 114 -2.78 -6.46 11.75
CA CYS A 114 -3.41 -7.63 11.13
C CYS A 114 -2.66 -8.90 11.53
N ASP A 115 -1.34 -8.89 11.46
CA ASP A 115 -0.50 -10.02 11.84
C ASP A 115 -0.68 -10.41 13.31
N ALA A 116 -0.63 -9.42 14.22
CA ALA A 116 -0.89 -9.65 15.64
C ALA A 116 -2.32 -10.17 15.93
N LEU A 117 -3.29 -9.81 15.08
CA LEU A 117 -4.67 -10.29 15.20
C LEU A 117 -4.81 -11.74 14.71
N ASN A 118 -4.05 -12.15 13.70
CA ASN A 118 -4.02 -13.52 13.19
C ASN A 118 -3.59 -14.53 14.26
N ALA A 119 -2.73 -14.13 15.19
CA ALA A 119 -2.31 -14.96 16.33
C ALA A 119 -3.47 -15.27 17.31
N GLN A 120 -4.56 -14.51 17.25
CA GLN A 120 -5.67 -14.57 18.23
C GLN A 120 -6.99 -15.05 17.62
N VAL A 121 -7.14 -14.92 16.30
CA VAL A 121 -8.44 -15.10 15.63
C VAL A 121 -8.28 -15.89 14.34
N SER A 122 -9.19 -16.84 14.14
CA SER A 122 -9.32 -17.62 12.90
C SER A 122 -10.65 -17.31 12.19
N PRO A 123 -10.72 -17.46 10.85
CA PRO A 123 -9.60 -17.68 9.94
C PRO A 123 -8.64 -16.47 9.92
N ALA A 124 -7.34 -16.75 9.73
CA ALA A 124 -6.32 -15.73 9.57
C ALA A 124 -6.46 -15.03 8.20
N VAL A 125 -5.96 -13.81 8.09
CA VAL A 125 -5.99 -12.97 6.89
C VAL A 125 -4.57 -12.51 6.59
N ALA A 126 -4.08 -12.79 5.38
CA ALA A 126 -2.79 -12.31 4.93
C ALA A 126 -2.77 -10.77 4.93
N PRO A 127 -1.77 -10.09 5.52
CA PRO A 127 -1.76 -8.64 5.60
C PRO A 127 -1.84 -7.93 4.23
N GLU A 128 -1.22 -8.47 3.18
CA GLU A 128 -1.33 -7.92 1.82
C GLU A 128 -2.74 -8.05 1.24
N SER A 129 -3.46 -9.13 1.59
CA SER A 129 -4.87 -9.28 1.23
C SER A 129 -5.74 -8.28 2.00
N PHE A 130 -5.46 -8.10 3.29
CA PHE A 130 -6.12 -7.11 4.14
C PHE A 130 -5.90 -5.68 3.62
N LEU A 131 -4.68 -5.32 3.21
CA LEU A 131 -4.32 -3.96 2.81
C LEU A 131 -4.72 -3.63 1.36
N LEU A 132 -4.69 -4.59 0.44
CA LEU A 132 -4.91 -4.33 -0.99
C LEU A 132 -6.03 -5.16 -1.61
N GLN A 133 -6.07 -6.48 -1.39
CA GLN A 133 -7.11 -7.31 -2.04
C GLN A 133 -8.51 -6.87 -1.60
N TRP A 134 -8.72 -6.60 -0.31
CA TRP A 134 -10.02 -6.13 0.19
C TRP A 134 -10.36 -4.72 -0.29
N VAL A 135 -9.37 -3.87 -0.61
CA VAL A 135 -9.61 -2.56 -1.23
C VAL A 135 -10.14 -2.74 -2.66
N LEU A 136 -9.56 -3.69 -3.42
CA LEU A 136 -10.02 -4.06 -4.76
C LEU A 136 -11.41 -4.68 -4.74
N ASP A 137 -11.67 -5.60 -3.82
CA ASP A 137 -12.96 -6.29 -3.68
C ASP A 137 -14.11 -5.31 -3.37
N GLU A 138 -13.82 -4.23 -2.65
CA GLU A 138 -14.75 -3.15 -2.34
C GLU A 138 -14.87 -2.10 -3.47
N GLY A 139 -14.12 -2.26 -4.57
CA GLY A 139 -14.17 -1.39 -5.75
C GLY A 139 -13.45 -0.04 -5.62
N ASP A 140 -12.57 0.12 -4.63
CA ASP A 140 -11.85 1.37 -4.36
C ASP A 140 -10.58 1.48 -5.22
N MET A 141 -10.79 1.63 -6.53
CA MET A 141 -9.72 1.59 -7.53
C MET A 141 -8.72 2.75 -7.40
N ALA A 142 -9.16 3.93 -6.93
CA ALA A 142 -8.27 5.07 -6.73
C ALA A 142 -7.24 4.78 -5.61
N THR A 143 -7.69 4.18 -4.51
CA THR A 143 -6.78 3.74 -3.43
C THR A 143 -5.86 2.62 -3.92
N ALA A 144 -6.40 1.64 -4.65
CA ALA A 144 -5.60 0.55 -5.20
C ALA A 144 -4.52 1.03 -6.17
N GLU A 145 -4.82 2.01 -7.03
CA GLU A 145 -3.86 2.64 -7.94
C GLU A 145 -2.69 3.27 -7.16
N LEU A 146 -2.99 4.06 -6.12
CA LEU A 146 -1.96 4.67 -5.28
C LEU A 146 -1.09 3.64 -4.58
N LEU A 147 -1.70 2.61 -3.99
CA LEU A 147 -0.96 1.53 -3.33
C LEU A 147 -0.10 0.71 -4.31
N SER A 148 -0.55 0.53 -5.56
CA SER A 148 0.18 -0.21 -6.60
C SER A 148 1.51 0.45 -7.00
N ALA A 149 1.66 1.75 -6.71
CA ALA A 149 2.89 2.49 -6.95
C ALA A 149 4.01 2.15 -5.94
N MET A 150 3.68 1.54 -4.80
CA MET A 150 4.69 1.11 -3.83
C MET A 150 5.60 0.03 -4.42
N PRO A 151 6.94 0.15 -4.31
CA PRO A 151 7.85 -0.86 -4.85
C PRO A 151 7.81 -2.17 -4.04
N TYR A 152 7.54 -2.08 -2.73
CA TYR A 152 7.43 -3.19 -1.78
C TYR A 152 6.50 -2.77 -0.63
N TRP A 153 5.96 -3.73 0.12
CA TRP A 153 5.29 -3.43 1.39
C TRP A 153 6.31 -2.92 2.40
N PRO A 154 6.05 -1.84 3.18
CA PRO A 154 6.98 -1.30 4.18
C PRO A 154 7.04 -2.19 5.44
N VAL A 155 7.28 -3.46 5.21
CA VAL A 155 7.37 -4.55 6.14
C VAL A 155 8.82 -4.83 6.44
N GLY A 156 9.08 -5.37 7.61
CA GLY A 156 10.43 -5.57 8.09
C GLY A 156 10.38 -6.42 9.32
N LEU A 157 11.50 -6.53 10.00
CA LEU A 157 11.55 -7.35 11.19
C LEU A 157 10.60 -6.79 12.26
N ASP A 158 9.91 -7.69 12.96
CA ASP A 158 9.20 -7.38 14.18
C ASP A 158 10.17 -7.08 15.33
N ALA A 159 9.66 -6.94 16.55
CA ALA A 159 10.48 -6.69 17.73
C ALA A 159 11.43 -7.85 18.06
N ASP A 160 11.11 -9.07 17.62
CA ASP A 160 11.86 -10.29 17.87
C ASP A 160 12.85 -10.62 16.73
N GLY A 161 12.92 -9.78 15.70
CA GLY A 161 13.82 -9.97 14.56
C GLY A 161 13.29 -10.93 13.51
N ALA A 162 12.00 -11.30 13.55
CA ALA A 162 11.36 -12.16 12.58
C ALA A 162 10.69 -11.33 11.47
N TRP A 163 10.70 -11.84 10.25
CA TRP A 163 9.96 -11.22 9.14
C TRP A 163 8.46 -11.33 9.40
N THR A 164 7.82 -10.17 9.53
CA THR A 164 6.36 -9.98 9.56
C THR A 164 5.97 -9.17 8.35
#